data_AF-A0A9J6ZAS2-F1
#
_entry.id   AF-A0A9J6ZAS2-F1
#
_cell.length_a   1.000
_cell.length_b   1.000
_cell.length_c   1.000
_cell.angle_alpha   90.00
_cell.angle_beta   90.00
_cell.angle_gamma   90.00
#
_symmetry.space_group_name_H-M   'P 1'
#
loop_
_entity.id
_entity.type
_entity.pdbx_description
1 polymer ?
#
loop_
_entity_poly.entity_id
_entity_poly.type
_entity_poly.pdbx_seq_one_letter_code
_entity_poly.pdbx_strand_id
1 'polypeptide(L)'
;MTNDSLQMITNRSNGFYFLFDSIIEANAQPDGSFCQEIYMEGRLVDMAKHASRIADETLLELLKSCNGFRQLVHSIGITVQCDEANQPSMPVIYENWGKTNKYETGTRMKTLCPTDGSEMIILLSDYDWSEEDDVPGKLSFEFSRAGALATVSVFFYFNEGYESPQHIENGPIDTKSPEYRDMISKSLLQLGNNTRLKNAINKARNGEDVTIAYIGGSITEGASARPIHNSCYAHQSYVNFKQRYGKDNGEHIHLIKAGVGGTPSELGMIRYERDVLKHGAAQPDIVIIEFAVNDAEDETEGVCYESLVLRALQEPNKPAVILLFSVFINDWNLQDRLSPVGKHYDLPMVSVKDALVEQFGMTRQEGLVITKQQYFYDIYHPTNIGHTIMADCLGYLIDKVDRSIHSEMDIDLNKLPIIGNDFVHISLLDRIHNTHIAQIYEGSFQATDTDLHSVGLDDQTIRTPQFPNNWMHTKETGSNSFILKLHCKSLLLIYKDTGSNQFGSADILVDGKLVKTVDPLLIKWTHCHPIIVFNEQEANDHTIEIHMSAGHEEKCFTILGFGVVQ
;
A
#
# COMPACT_ATOMS: atom_id res chain seq x y z
N MET A 1 45.25 -14.90 16.41
CA MET A 1 43.95 -15.27 15.84
C MET A 1 43.90 -16.79 15.81
N THR A 2 43.22 -17.40 16.78
CA THR A 2 43.05 -18.85 16.90
C THR A 2 41.87 -19.30 16.04
N ASN A 3 41.96 -20.51 15.47
CA ASN A 3 40.97 -21.12 14.58
C ASN A 3 39.53 -21.19 15.15
N ASP A 4 39.33 -20.95 16.45
CA ASP A 4 38.02 -20.93 17.10
C ASP A 4 37.20 -19.66 16.81
N SER A 5 37.86 -18.57 16.41
CA SER A 5 37.18 -17.31 16.04
C SER A 5 36.58 -17.30 14.63
N LEU A 6 36.84 -18.34 13.83
CA LEU A 6 36.16 -18.60 12.55
C LEU A 6 34.98 -19.59 12.66
N GLN A 7 34.73 -20.15 13.85
CA GLN A 7 33.68 -21.16 14.08
C GLN A 7 32.36 -20.59 14.61
N MET A 8 32.27 -19.29 14.92
CA MET A 8 31.03 -18.64 15.39
C MET A 8 30.18 -18.01 14.27
N ILE A 9 30.49 -18.28 13.00
CA ILE A 9 29.73 -17.74 11.85
C ILE A 9 28.78 -18.79 11.21
N THR A 10 28.73 -20.04 11.66
CA THR A 10 28.15 -21.12 10.82
C THR A 10 27.18 -22.11 11.49
N ASN A 11 26.35 -21.71 12.45
CA ASN A 11 25.19 -22.56 12.81
C ASN A 11 23.99 -21.78 13.41
N ARG A 12 23.46 -20.80 12.66
CA ARG A 12 22.07 -20.34 12.83
C ARG A 12 21.12 -21.47 12.42
N SER A 13 20.99 -22.49 13.27
CA SER A 13 20.37 -23.76 12.90
C SER A 13 19.00 -23.99 13.54
N ASN A 14 18.70 -23.34 14.66
CA ASN A 14 17.41 -23.50 15.36
C ASN A 14 16.73 -22.17 15.68
N GLY A 15 15.85 -21.73 14.79
CA GLY A 15 15.13 -20.47 14.87
C GLY A 15 14.67 -20.00 13.49
N PHE A 16 14.19 -18.76 13.40
CA PHE A 16 13.80 -18.19 12.11
C PHE A 16 14.07 -16.70 12.01
N TYR A 17 14.18 -16.21 10.78
CA TYR A 17 14.25 -14.78 10.52
C TYR A 17 12.86 -14.16 10.52
N PHE A 18 12.67 -13.17 11.37
CA PHE A 18 11.57 -12.23 11.23
C PHE A 18 11.86 -11.21 10.12
N LEU A 19 13.10 -10.70 10.11
CA LEU A 19 13.66 -9.88 9.04
C LEU A 19 14.98 -10.49 8.57
N PHE A 20 15.23 -10.48 7.27
CA PHE A 20 16.49 -10.95 6.68
C PHE A 20 16.93 -9.97 5.61
N ASP A 21 18.15 -9.45 5.75
CA ASP A 21 18.78 -8.46 4.85
C ASP A 21 17.81 -7.36 4.39
N SER A 22 16.99 -6.89 5.32
CA SER A 22 15.91 -5.96 5.06
C SER A 22 16.41 -4.53 5.13
N ILE A 23 16.19 -3.75 4.06
CA ILE A 23 16.56 -2.34 4.02
C ILE A 23 15.53 -1.52 4.80
N ILE A 24 15.98 -0.80 5.82
CA ILE A 24 15.18 0.13 6.62
C ILE A 24 15.59 1.58 6.34
N GLU A 25 14.64 2.52 6.47
CA GLU A 25 14.87 3.95 6.25
C GLU A 25 14.32 4.78 7.39
N ALA A 26 15.10 5.77 7.80
CA ALA A 26 14.75 6.68 8.87
C ALA A 26 13.60 7.62 8.48
N ASN A 27 12.44 7.48 9.14
CA ASN A 27 11.33 8.41 9.00
C ASN A 27 11.33 9.43 10.14
N ALA A 28 11.10 10.70 9.81
CA ALA A 28 10.91 11.74 10.82
C ALA A 28 9.62 11.50 11.61
N GLN A 29 9.73 11.52 12.93
CA GLN A 29 8.62 11.35 13.86
C GLN A 29 8.16 12.71 14.42
N PRO A 30 6.90 12.83 14.90
CA PRO A 30 6.39 14.07 15.47
C PRO A 30 7.18 14.60 16.67
N ASP A 31 7.86 13.72 17.41
CA ASP A 31 8.71 14.08 18.56
C ASP A 31 10.11 14.58 18.14
N GLY A 32 10.38 14.66 16.84
CA GLY A 32 11.67 15.06 16.27
C GLY A 32 12.71 13.94 16.17
N SER A 33 12.37 12.71 16.59
CA SER A 33 13.23 11.54 16.39
C SER A 33 13.17 11.05 14.94
N PHE A 34 14.16 10.23 14.56
CA PHE A 34 14.19 9.56 13.27
C PHE A 34 14.18 8.06 13.50
N CYS A 35 13.13 7.37 13.06
CA CYS A 35 12.92 5.97 13.39
C CYS A 35 12.31 5.21 12.21
N GLN A 36 12.71 3.94 12.07
CA GLN A 36 11.91 2.95 11.35
C GLN A 36 11.25 2.02 12.37
N GLU A 37 9.93 1.96 12.32
CA GLU A 37 9.14 1.00 13.10
C GLU A 37 8.78 -0.22 12.25
N ILE A 38 8.91 -1.41 12.81
CA ILE A 38 8.53 -2.70 12.21
C ILE A 38 7.57 -3.40 13.17
N TYR A 39 6.30 -3.45 12.80
CA TYR A 39 5.27 -4.08 13.61
C TYR A 39 5.33 -5.60 13.53
N MET A 40 5.18 -6.25 14.68
CA MET A 40 5.06 -7.71 14.82
C MET A 40 3.61 -8.12 15.03
N GLU A 41 2.82 -7.35 15.78
CA GLU A 41 1.38 -7.65 15.94
C GLU A 41 0.69 -7.68 14.57
N GLY A 42 -0.10 -8.72 14.33
CA GLY A 42 -0.82 -8.94 13.07
C GLY A 42 0.08 -9.34 11.88
N ARG A 43 1.39 -9.51 12.07
CA ARG A 43 2.35 -9.84 10.99
C ARG A 43 3.28 -11.00 11.31
N LEU A 44 3.66 -11.16 12.58
CA LEU A 44 4.68 -12.11 13.02
C LEU A 44 4.38 -13.56 12.59
N VAL A 45 3.15 -14.01 12.80
CA VAL A 45 2.70 -15.36 12.46
C VAL A 45 2.76 -15.61 10.96
N ASP A 46 2.25 -14.69 10.16
CA ASP A 46 2.21 -14.82 8.70
C ASP A 46 3.62 -14.72 8.09
N MET A 47 4.49 -13.87 8.64
CA MET A 47 5.90 -13.82 8.25
C MET A 47 6.62 -15.13 8.59
N ALA A 48 6.41 -15.67 9.79
CA ALA A 48 6.95 -16.97 10.19
C ALA A 48 6.48 -18.09 9.25
N LYS A 49 5.18 -18.11 8.96
CA LYS A 49 4.53 -19.12 8.10
C LYS A 49 4.98 -19.05 6.66
N HIS A 50 4.98 -17.86 6.06
CA HIS A 50 5.14 -17.71 4.62
C HIS A 50 6.54 -17.33 4.17
N ALA A 51 7.23 -16.42 4.87
CA ALA A 51 8.60 -16.03 4.53
C ALA A 51 9.61 -17.07 5.05
N SER A 52 9.42 -17.52 6.30
CA SER A 52 10.31 -18.49 6.96
C SER A 52 9.86 -19.95 6.86
N ARG A 53 8.73 -20.22 6.18
CA ARG A 53 8.22 -21.58 5.89
C ARG A 53 7.98 -22.45 7.14
N ILE A 54 7.63 -21.84 8.28
CA ILE A 54 7.23 -22.57 9.47
C ILE A 54 5.84 -23.17 9.24
N ALA A 55 5.76 -24.49 9.13
CA ALA A 55 4.50 -25.22 8.93
C ALA A 55 3.90 -25.79 10.23
N ASP A 56 4.65 -25.82 11.32
CA ASP A 56 4.16 -26.34 12.61
C ASP A 56 3.21 -25.33 13.25
N GLU A 57 1.92 -25.64 13.23
CA GLU A 57 0.85 -24.82 13.79
C GLU A 57 1.00 -24.63 15.31
N THR A 58 1.69 -25.53 16.01
CA THR A 58 2.00 -25.36 17.45
C THR A 58 2.98 -24.21 17.65
N LEU A 59 4.02 -24.12 16.81
CA LEU A 59 4.99 -23.02 16.87
C LEU A 59 4.31 -21.69 16.50
N LEU A 60 3.47 -21.70 15.47
CA LEU A 60 2.72 -20.52 15.03
C LEU A 60 1.75 -20.02 16.11
N GLU A 61 1.10 -20.92 16.85
CA GLU A 61 0.22 -20.55 17.96
C GLU A 61 1.01 -19.87 19.10
N LEU A 62 2.20 -20.36 19.41
CA LEU A 62 3.06 -19.75 20.43
C LEU A 62 3.43 -18.30 20.09
N LEU A 63 3.62 -17.97 18.81
CA LEU A 63 3.96 -16.61 18.38
C LEU A 63 2.84 -15.58 18.57
N LYS A 64 1.60 -16.00 18.86
CA LYS A 64 0.44 -15.10 19.01
C LYS A 64 0.40 -14.33 20.33
N SER A 65 1.21 -14.70 21.31
CA SER A 65 1.24 -14.04 22.63
C SER A 65 2.67 -13.89 23.15
N CYS A 66 2.91 -12.92 24.02
CA CYS A 66 4.22 -12.74 24.67
C CYS A 66 4.64 -13.98 25.49
N ASN A 67 3.69 -14.64 26.14
CA ASN A 67 3.97 -15.84 26.93
C ASN A 67 4.41 -17.00 26.02
N GLY A 68 3.63 -17.30 24.98
CA GLY A 68 4.00 -18.31 23.99
C GLY A 68 5.31 -17.96 23.28
N PHE A 69 5.52 -16.69 22.94
CA PHE A 69 6.75 -16.22 22.30
C PHE A 69 7.96 -16.51 23.17
N ARG A 70 7.92 -16.21 24.48
CA ARG A 70 9.02 -16.52 25.42
C ARG A 70 9.18 -18.01 25.71
N GLN A 71 8.11 -18.79 25.61
CA GLN A 71 8.19 -20.24 25.68
C GLN A 71 8.94 -20.80 24.47
N LEU A 72 8.73 -20.23 23.28
CA LEU A 72 9.36 -20.67 22.04
C LEU A 72 10.77 -20.11 21.86
N VAL A 73 10.97 -18.82 22.08
CA VAL A 73 12.17 -18.05 21.74
C VAL A 73 12.99 -17.79 23.01
N HIS A 74 14.29 -18.08 22.98
CA HIS A 74 15.19 -17.84 24.09
C HIS A 74 16.01 -16.54 23.92
N SER A 75 16.30 -16.16 22.68
CA SER A 75 17.05 -14.94 22.39
C SER A 75 16.71 -14.35 21.02
N ILE A 76 16.99 -13.06 20.86
CA ILE A 76 16.81 -12.31 19.63
C ILE A 76 18.18 -11.87 19.13
N GLY A 77 18.57 -12.35 17.94
CA GLY A 77 19.75 -11.87 17.23
C GLY A 77 19.41 -10.71 16.32
N ILE A 78 20.18 -9.63 16.40
CA ILE A 78 19.99 -8.43 15.59
C ILE A 78 21.32 -8.07 14.96
N THR A 79 21.37 -8.02 13.63
CA THR A 79 22.49 -7.44 12.88
C THR A 79 22.02 -6.13 12.27
N VAL A 80 22.86 -5.10 12.36
CA VAL A 80 22.63 -3.82 11.68
C VAL A 80 23.88 -3.51 10.87
N GLN A 81 23.69 -3.20 9.59
CA GLN A 81 24.73 -2.70 8.73
C GLN A 81 24.33 -1.32 8.19
N CYS A 82 25.12 -0.30 8.52
CA CYS A 82 24.89 1.08 8.08
C CYS A 82 26.21 1.65 7.56
N ASP A 83 26.21 2.17 6.34
CA ASP A 83 27.41 2.76 5.73
C ASP A 83 27.67 4.20 6.21
N GLU A 84 26.86 4.73 7.14
CA GLU A 84 27.07 6.06 7.70
C GLU A 84 28.20 6.07 8.74
N ALA A 85 29.34 6.66 8.34
CA ALA A 85 30.55 6.80 9.17
C ALA A 85 30.33 7.44 10.56
N ASN A 86 29.21 8.13 10.78
CA ASN A 86 28.90 8.86 12.01
C ASN A 86 27.93 8.14 12.96
N GLN A 87 27.45 6.93 12.62
CA GLN A 87 26.57 6.14 13.49
C GLN A 87 27.20 4.77 13.75
N PRO A 88 28.18 4.65 14.67
CA PRO A 88 28.88 3.38 14.96
C PRO A 88 27.99 2.34 15.66
N SER A 89 26.85 2.79 16.18
CA SER A 89 25.87 1.94 16.82
C SER A 89 24.46 2.51 16.67
N MET A 90 23.47 1.64 16.56
CA MET A 90 22.06 1.97 16.39
C MET A 90 21.26 1.51 17.60
N PRO A 91 20.53 2.41 18.28
CA PRO A 91 19.58 2.00 19.29
C PRO A 91 18.43 1.22 18.64
N VAL A 92 18.18 0.01 19.15
CA VAL A 92 17.08 -0.84 18.74
C VAL A 92 16.19 -1.08 19.95
N ILE A 93 14.89 -0.86 19.78
CA ILE A 93 13.90 -1.00 20.83
C ILE A 93 12.95 -2.12 20.43
N TYR A 94 12.84 -3.14 21.26
CA TYR A 94 11.80 -4.16 21.18
C TYR A 94 10.69 -3.79 22.17
N GLU A 95 9.45 -3.79 21.70
CA GLU A 95 8.27 -3.41 22.49
C GLU A 95 7.21 -4.51 22.41
N ASN A 96 6.78 -4.99 23.58
CA ASN A 96 5.54 -5.73 23.75
C ASN A 96 4.39 -4.75 23.89
N TRP A 97 3.20 -5.17 23.47
CA TRP A 97 1.97 -4.43 23.70
C TRP A 97 1.19 -4.98 24.87
N GLY A 98 0.57 -4.08 25.62
CA GLY A 98 -0.06 -4.39 26.90
C GLY A 98 -1.56 -4.67 26.81
N LYS A 99 -2.07 -5.47 27.76
CA LYS A 99 -3.49 -5.85 27.87
C LYS A 99 -4.40 -4.67 28.16
N THR A 100 -4.02 -3.82 29.12
CA THR A 100 -4.86 -2.68 29.55
C THR A 100 -4.64 -1.45 28.68
N ASN A 101 -3.39 -1.07 28.44
CA ASN A 101 -3.04 -0.02 27.47
C ASN A 101 -1.97 -0.54 26.51
N LYS A 102 -2.41 -0.77 25.27
CA LYS A 102 -1.63 -1.36 24.18
C LYS A 102 -0.22 -0.79 24.07
N TYR A 103 -0.05 0.52 24.15
CA TYR A 103 1.22 1.19 23.84
C TYR A 103 2.05 1.59 25.07
N GLU A 104 1.49 1.53 26.28
CA GLU A 104 2.15 2.05 27.49
C GLU A 104 2.50 1.00 28.53
N THR A 105 1.77 -0.12 28.56
CA THR A 105 1.85 -1.08 29.69
C THR A 105 2.70 -2.32 29.41
N GLY A 106 3.07 -2.56 28.14
CA GLY A 106 3.94 -3.68 27.76
C GLY A 106 5.42 -3.41 28.04
N THR A 107 6.21 -4.48 28.14
CA THR A 107 7.66 -4.44 28.32
C THR A 107 8.35 -3.76 27.13
N ARG A 108 9.31 -2.87 27.45
CA ARG A 108 10.16 -2.18 26.47
C ARG A 108 11.63 -2.47 26.76
N MET A 109 12.32 -3.07 25.79
CA MET A 109 13.75 -3.38 25.86
C MET A 109 14.50 -2.51 24.88
N LYS A 110 15.52 -1.78 25.35
CA LYS A 110 16.41 -0.98 24.50
C LYS A 110 17.81 -1.60 24.51
N THR A 111 18.35 -1.88 23.34
CA THR A 111 19.73 -2.34 23.14
C THR A 111 20.46 -1.44 22.16
N LEU A 112 21.78 -1.49 22.17
CA LEU A 112 22.63 -0.73 21.27
C LEU A 112 23.34 -1.72 20.33
N CYS A 113 22.92 -1.77 19.08
CA CYS A 113 23.47 -2.69 18.08
C CYS A 113 24.65 -2.04 17.34
N PRO A 114 25.82 -2.69 17.20
CA PRO A 114 26.86 -2.26 16.27
C PRO A 114 26.31 -2.14 14.85
N THR A 115 26.79 -1.16 14.08
CA THR A 115 26.36 -0.93 12.68
C THR A 115 27.31 -1.51 11.63
N ASP A 116 28.27 -2.34 12.05
CA ASP A 116 29.29 -2.96 11.20
C ASP A 116 28.89 -4.36 10.71
N GLY A 117 27.63 -4.76 10.92
CA GLY A 117 27.11 -6.08 10.60
C GLY A 117 27.32 -7.12 11.71
N SER A 118 28.00 -6.78 12.81
CA SER A 118 28.13 -7.68 13.96
C SER A 118 26.76 -7.99 14.58
N GLU A 119 26.58 -9.24 14.98
CA GLU A 119 25.35 -9.68 15.64
C GLU A 119 25.35 -9.29 17.12
N MET A 120 24.26 -8.64 17.55
CA MET A 120 23.93 -8.41 18.94
C MET A 120 22.84 -9.39 19.37
N ILE A 121 23.07 -10.10 20.48
CA ILE A 121 22.11 -11.05 21.06
C ILE A 121 21.40 -10.44 22.28
N ILE A 122 20.07 -10.36 22.24
CA ILE A 122 19.23 -10.05 23.40
C ILE A 122 18.78 -11.38 24.02
N LEU A 123 19.27 -11.72 25.22
CA LEU A 123 18.81 -12.88 25.97
C LEU A 123 17.50 -12.53 26.70
N LEU A 124 16.42 -13.25 26.43
CA LEU A 124 15.12 -12.96 27.04
C LEU A 124 15.10 -13.24 28.56
N SER A 125 16.03 -14.06 29.05
CA SER A 125 16.22 -14.35 30.48
C SER A 125 16.76 -13.16 31.28
N ASP A 126 17.34 -12.16 30.62
CA ASP A 126 18.05 -11.06 31.28
C ASP A 126 17.11 -9.89 31.63
N TYR A 127 15.83 -10.01 31.31
CA TYR A 127 14.83 -8.95 31.47
C TYR A 127 13.68 -9.39 32.38
N ASP A 128 13.21 -8.45 33.20
CA ASP A 128 11.94 -8.56 33.91
C ASP A 128 10.78 -8.25 32.97
N TRP A 129 9.71 -9.04 33.06
CA TRP A 129 8.57 -8.97 32.15
C TRP A 129 7.35 -8.37 32.84
N SER A 130 6.64 -7.49 32.14
CA SER A 130 5.38 -6.92 32.61
C SER A 130 4.30 -7.99 32.64
N GLU A 131 3.51 -8.05 33.72
CA GLU A 131 2.31 -8.90 33.77
C GLU A 131 1.25 -8.46 32.74
N GLU A 132 1.35 -7.21 32.27
CA GLU A 132 0.48 -6.64 31.24
C GLU A 132 0.88 -7.07 29.83
N ASP A 133 2.02 -7.73 29.62
CA ASP A 133 2.43 -8.20 28.30
C ASP A 133 1.36 -9.10 27.65
N ASP A 134 0.87 -8.67 26.49
CA ASP A 134 -0.12 -9.40 25.69
C ASP A 134 0.54 -10.05 24.47
N VAL A 135 1.09 -9.24 23.57
CA VAL A 135 1.62 -9.67 22.27
C VAL A 135 2.94 -8.98 21.91
N PRO A 136 3.84 -9.65 21.15
CA PRO A 136 4.99 -8.97 20.54
C PRO A 136 4.51 -7.81 19.66
N GLY A 137 4.86 -6.59 20.04
CA GLY A 137 4.29 -5.37 19.46
C GLY A 137 5.06 -4.88 18.24
N LYS A 138 6.27 -4.35 18.45
CA LYS A 138 7.12 -3.79 17.38
C LYS A 138 8.61 -3.77 17.71
N LEU A 139 9.41 -3.58 16.66
CA LEU A 139 10.82 -3.22 16.72
C LEU A 139 11.01 -1.81 16.15
N SER A 140 11.77 -0.97 16.84
CA SER A 140 12.04 0.41 16.44
C SER A 140 13.55 0.62 16.32
N PHE A 141 13.99 1.12 15.16
CA PHE A 141 15.40 1.39 14.84
C PHE A 141 15.63 2.90 14.79
N GLU A 142 16.41 3.45 15.73
CA GLU A 142 16.66 4.89 15.84
C GLU A 142 17.87 5.33 15.00
N PHE A 143 17.68 6.36 14.17
CA PHE A 143 18.71 6.92 13.29
C PHE A 143 19.14 8.32 13.73
N SER A 144 20.32 8.75 13.29
CA SER A 144 20.79 10.12 13.53
C SER A 144 20.14 11.19 12.62
N ARG A 145 19.53 10.79 11.50
CA ARG A 145 18.93 11.72 10.52
C ARG A 145 17.82 11.03 9.71
N ALA A 146 16.88 11.81 9.18
CA ALA A 146 15.89 11.34 8.22
C ALA A 146 16.54 10.89 6.89
N GLY A 147 15.95 9.87 6.25
CA GLY A 147 16.42 9.30 4.98
C GLY A 147 17.73 8.51 5.08
N ALA A 148 18.28 8.28 6.28
CA ALA A 148 19.37 7.34 6.49
C ALA A 148 18.89 5.91 6.22
N LEU A 149 19.75 5.09 5.63
CA LEU A 149 19.47 3.69 5.28
C LEU A 149 20.33 2.75 6.12
N ALA A 150 19.76 1.62 6.50
CA ALA A 150 20.51 0.51 7.07
C ALA A 150 19.94 -0.82 6.55
N THR A 151 20.75 -1.87 6.55
CA THR A 151 20.32 -3.24 6.30
C THR A 151 20.27 -3.99 7.63
N VAL A 152 19.15 -4.65 7.92
CA VAL A 152 18.95 -5.34 9.20
C VAL A 152 18.49 -6.78 9.01
N SER A 153 18.97 -7.66 9.89
CA SER A 153 18.40 -8.99 10.08
C SER A 153 18.01 -9.16 11.54
N VAL A 154 16.85 -9.78 11.75
CA VAL A 154 16.30 -10.11 13.07
C VAL A 154 15.98 -11.59 13.10
N PHE A 155 16.71 -12.34 13.91
CA PHE A 155 16.58 -13.78 14.06
C PHE A 155 16.06 -14.13 15.45
N PHE A 156 15.05 -14.98 15.53
CA PHE A 156 14.52 -15.49 16.78
C PHE A 156 15.04 -16.91 17.02
N TYR A 157 15.88 -17.07 18.03
CA TYR A 157 16.48 -18.35 18.39
C TYR A 157 15.56 -19.14 19.32
N PHE A 158 15.34 -20.42 19.01
CA PHE A 158 14.39 -21.26 19.75
C PHE A 158 14.98 -21.92 20.99
N ASN A 159 14.17 -22.01 22.05
CA ASN A 159 14.47 -22.82 23.23
C ASN A 159 14.70 -24.28 22.86
N GLU A 160 15.42 -25.01 23.73
CA GLU A 160 15.56 -26.46 23.59
C GLU A 160 14.18 -27.15 23.55
N GLY A 161 14.04 -28.14 22.66
CA GLY A 161 12.80 -28.88 22.47
C GLY A 161 11.88 -28.37 21.35
N TYR A 162 12.20 -27.22 20.73
CA TYR A 162 11.58 -26.77 19.49
C TYR A 162 12.58 -26.87 18.34
N GLU A 163 12.09 -27.17 17.13
CA GLU A 163 12.89 -27.27 15.93
C GLU A 163 12.31 -26.38 14.83
N SER A 164 13.16 -25.57 14.19
CA SER A 164 12.79 -24.83 12.99
C SER A 164 13.10 -25.61 11.71
N PRO A 165 12.41 -25.33 10.60
CA PRO A 165 12.91 -25.70 9.28
C PRO A 165 14.32 -25.15 9.09
N GLN A 166 15.19 -25.86 8.37
CA GLN A 166 16.51 -25.34 8.02
C GLN A 166 16.35 -24.07 7.16
N HIS A 167 17.00 -22.99 7.57
CA HIS A 167 17.10 -21.80 6.76
C HIS A 167 17.98 -22.07 5.54
N ILE A 168 17.46 -21.78 4.35
CA ILE A 168 18.22 -21.85 3.10
C ILE A 168 18.69 -20.43 2.79
N GLU A 169 19.99 -20.16 2.99
CA GLU A 169 20.59 -18.87 2.64
C GLU A 169 20.34 -18.55 1.17
N ASN A 170 19.66 -17.44 0.88
CA ASN A 170 19.38 -17.01 -0.49
C ASN A 170 20.49 -16.11 -1.03
N GLY A 171 21.02 -16.46 -2.20
CA GLY A 171 21.98 -15.61 -2.90
C GLY A 171 21.30 -14.41 -3.59
N PRO A 172 22.10 -13.48 -4.15
CA PRO A 172 21.55 -12.37 -4.93
C PRO A 172 20.76 -12.87 -6.14
N ILE A 173 19.71 -12.14 -6.49
CA ILE A 173 18.85 -12.45 -7.64
C ILE A 173 19.51 -11.94 -8.92
N ASP A 174 19.78 -12.84 -9.87
CA ASP A 174 20.27 -12.48 -11.20
C ASP A 174 19.10 -12.13 -12.12
N THR A 175 18.79 -10.83 -12.20
CA THR A 175 17.72 -10.28 -13.06
C THR A 175 18.00 -10.41 -14.57
N LYS A 176 19.16 -10.94 -14.96
CA LYS A 176 19.53 -11.18 -16.37
C LYS A 176 19.47 -12.66 -16.76
N SER A 177 19.25 -13.55 -15.80
CA SER A 177 19.19 -14.99 -16.03
C SER A 177 18.04 -15.39 -16.99
N PRO A 178 18.18 -16.52 -17.72
CA PRO A 178 17.06 -17.11 -18.46
C PRO A 178 15.84 -17.40 -17.58
N GLU A 179 16.06 -17.90 -16.36
CA GLU A 179 15.01 -18.27 -15.41
C GLU A 179 14.23 -17.04 -14.93
N TYR A 180 14.92 -15.93 -14.63
CA TYR A 180 14.26 -14.67 -14.33
C TYR A 180 13.41 -14.17 -15.51
N ARG A 181 13.93 -14.25 -16.74
CA ARG A 181 13.17 -13.83 -17.93
C ARG A 181 11.95 -14.72 -18.20
N ASP A 182 12.05 -16.01 -17.92
CA ASP A 182 10.92 -16.94 -18.00
C ASP A 182 9.85 -16.59 -16.96
N MET A 183 10.27 -16.38 -15.70
CA MET A 183 9.41 -15.90 -14.61
C MET A 183 8.68 -14.61 -14.99
N ILE A 184 9.40 -13.58 -15.46
CA ILE A 184 8.79 -12.31 -15.89
C ILE A 184 7.83 -12.53 -17.07
N SER A 185 8.12 -13.46 -17.99
CA SER A 185 7.24 -13.72 -19.13
C SER A 185 5.86 -14.25 -18.75
N LYS A 186 5.77 -14.99 -17.64
CA LYS A 186 4.51 -15.49 -17.08
C LYS A 186 3.60 -14.38 -16.56
N SER A 187 4.13 -13.16 -16.34
CA SER A 187 3.32 -12.00 -15.95
C SER A 187 2.38 -11.50 -17.05
N LEU A 188 2.63 -11.84 -18.30
CA LEU A 188 1.82 -11.38 -19.42
C LEU A 188 0.47 -12.11 -19.45
N LEU A 189 -0.55 -11.50 -18.84
CA LEU A 189 -1.89 -12.06 -18.81
C LEU A 189 -2.62 -11.84 -20.15
N GLN A 190 -2.49 -10.65 -20.73
CA GLN A 190 -3.10 -10.29 -22.02
C GLN A 190 -2.33 -9.14 -22.67
N LEU A 191 -2.08 -9.23 -23.98
CA LEU A 191 -1.50 -8.10 -24.74
C LEU A 191 -2.50 -6.97 -24.96
N GLY A 192 -3.77 -7.34 -25.19
CA GLY A 192 -4.86 -6.43 -25.50
C GLY A 192 -4.72 -5.79 -26.88
N ASN A 193 -5.68 -4.90 -27.18
CA ASN A 193 -5.60 -3.93 -28.25
C ASN A 193 -4.42 -3.01 -28.01
N ASN A 194 -3.50 -2.97 -28.98
CA ASN A 194 -2.23 -2.28 -28.81
C ASN A 194 -2.18 -0.89 -29.46
N THR A 195 -3.28 -0.41 -30.05
CA THR A 195 -3.32 0.84 -30.82
C THR A 195 -2.86 2.03 -29.97
N ARG A 196 -3.48 2.23 -28.81
CA ARG A 196 -3.21 3.39 -27.93
C ARG A 196 -1.81 3.33 -27.31
N LEU A 197 -1.38 2.15 -26.85
CA LEU A 197 -0.05 1.99 -26.26
C LEU A 197 1.07 2.17 -27.30
N LYS A 198 0.89 1.68 -28.53
CA LYS A 198 1.82 1.96 -29.64
C LYS A 198 1.86 3.45 -30.00
N ASN A 199 0.73 4.16 -29.92
CA ASN A 199 0.71 5.61 -30.15
C ASN A 199 1.57 6.34 -29.10
N ALA A 200 1.41 6.01 -27.81
CA ALA A 200 2.25 6.58 -26.75
C ALA A 200 3.75 6.26 -26.93
N ILE A 201 4.08 5.03 -27.32
CA ILE A 201 5.47 4.63 -27.65
C ILE A 201 6.01 5.44 -28.84
N ASN A 202 5.22 5.64 -29.88
CA ASN A 202 5.63 6.42 -31.05
C ASN A 202 5.82 7.90 -30.73
N LYS A 203 4.94 8.50 -29.92
CA LYS A 203 5.12 9.86 -29.38
C LYS A 203 6.46 9.99 -28.65
N ALA A 204 6.75 9.06 -27.75
CA ALA A 204 8.01 9.04 -26.99
C ALA A 204 9.24 9.00 -27.91
N ARG A 205 9.21 8.17 -28.96
CA ARG A 205 10.29 8.05 -29.97
C ARG A 205 10.45 9.30 -30.83
N ASN A 206 9.37 10.01 -31.08
CA ASN A 206 9.38 11.25 -31.86
C ASN A 206 9.88 12.46 -31.05
N GLY A 207 9.93 12.35 -29.72
CA GLY A 207 10.24 13.46 -28.82
C GLY A 207 9.03 14.32 -28.46
N GLU A 208 7.82 13.80 -28.64
CA GLU A 208 6.57 14.46 -28.23
C GLU A 208 6.30 14.16 -26.75
N ASP A 209 5.70 15.12 -26.02
CA ASP A 209 5.38 14.92 -24.61
C ASP A 209 4.53 13.67 -24.37
N VAL A 210 4.98 12.83 -23.43
CA VAL A 210 4.28 11.61 -23.00
C VAL A 210 4.12 11.62 -21.48
N THR A 211 2.89 11.54 -20.99
CA THR A 211 2.64 11.45 -19.54
C THR A 211 2.22 10.04 -19.16
N ILE A 212 2.90 9.46 -18.16
CA ILE A 212 2.59 8.12 -17.63
C ILE A 212 2.03 8.27 -16.21
N ALA A 213 0.76 7.92 -16.04
CA ALA A 213 0.08 7.97 -14.76
C ALA A 213 -0.05 6.59 -14.12
N TYR A 214 0.12 6.54 -12.80
CA TYR A 214 -0.09 5.36 -11.97
C TYR A 214 -1.11 5.71 -10.90
N ILE A 215 -2.18 4.92 -10.78
CA ILE A 215 -3.19 5.07 -9.73
C ILE A 215 -3.45 3.73 -9.05
N GLY A 216 -3.42 3.74 -7.72
CA GLY A 216 -3.56 2.54 -6.92
C GLY A 216 -3.39 2.76 -5.43
N GLY A 217 -3.12 1.66 -4.72
CA GLY A 217 -2.95 1.63 -3.26
C GLY A 217 -1.53 1.96 -2.77
N SER A 218 -1.15 1.37 -1.63
CA SER A 218 0.15 1.59 -0.97
C SER A 218 1.34 1.10 -1.80
N ILE A 219 1.17 0.02 -2.58
CA ILE A 219 2.23 -0.48 -3.45
C ILE A 219 2.53 0.55 -4.56
N THR A 220 1.47 1.15 -5.14
CA THR A 220 1.59 2.27 -6.09
C THR A 220 2.22 3.52 -5.47
N GLU A 221 1.91 3.82 -4.20
CA GLU A 221 2.54 4.93 -3.47
C GLU A 221 4.06 4.72 -3.35
N GLY A 222 4.47 3.46 -3.18
CA GLY A 222 5.85 3.03 -3.04
C GLY A 222 6.17 2.39 -1.69
N ALA A 223 5.15 1.94 -0.95
CA ALA A 223 5.34 1.30 0.35
C ALA A 223 6.43 0.22 0.28
N SER A 224 7.30 0.23 1.30
CA SER A 224 8.49 -0.63 1.43
C SER A 224 9.57 -0.51 0.35
N ALA A 225 9.42 0.38 -0.65
CA ALA A 225 10.55 0.84 -1.45
C ALA A 225 11.42 1.80 -0.63
N ARG A 226 12.74 1.72 -0.83
CA ARG A 226 13.74 2.43 -0.05
C ARG A 226 14.88 2.97 -0.95
N PRO A 227 14.93 4.28 -1.23
CA PRO A 227 13.97 5.30 -0.80
C PRO A 227 12.65 5.23 -1.61
N ILE A 228 11.54 5.54 -0.94
CA ILE A 228 10.16 5.33 -1.41
C ILE A 228 9.86 5.94 -2.80
N HIS A 229 10.34 7.15 -3.05
CA HIS A 229 9.98 7.94 -4.23
C HIS A 229 10.61 7.41 -5.53
N ASN A 230 11.79 6.79 -5.46
CA ASN A 230 12.55 6.39 -6.67
C ASN A 230 12.71 4.87 -6.83
N SER A 231 12.64 4.11 -5.74
CA SER A 231 12.84 2.66 -5.74
C SER A 231 11.53 1.89 -5.88
N CYS A 232 10.39 2.57 -6.00
CA CYS A 232 9.10 1.95 -6.25
C CYS A 232 8.91 1.56 -7.73
N TYR A 233 8.06 0.57 -8.00
CA TYR A 233 7.85 0.05 -9.34
C TYR A 233 7.35 1.12 -10.32
N ALA A 234 6.53 2.06 -9.86
CA ALA A 234 5.98 3.12 -10.70
C ALA A 234 7.09 4.03 -11.24
N HIS A 235 8.02 4.46 -10.38
CA HIS A 235 9.17 5.25 -10.79
C HIS A 235 10.16 4.42 -11.64
N GLN A 236 10.47 3.18 -11.24
CA GLN A 236 11.38 2.30 -11.99
C GLN A 236 10.85 2.00 -13.41
N SER A 237 9.57 1.67 -13.56
CA SER A 237 8.96 1.40 -14.87
C SER A 237 8.85 2.65 -15.74
N TYR A 238 8.57 3.82 -15.15
CA TYR A 238 8.66 5.13 -15.82
C TYR A 238 10.08 5.39 -16.37
N VAL A 239 11.12 5.21 -15.55
CA VAL A 239 12.52 5.38 -15.97
C VAL A 239 12.89 4.37 -17.08
N ASN A 240 12.46 3.11 -16.95
CA ASN A 240 12.69 2.08 -17.96
C ASN A 240 12.04 2.45 -19.31
N PHE A 241 10.80 2.97 -19.28
CA PHE A 241 10.11 3.46 -20.47
C PHE A 241 10.88 4.64 -21.09
N LYS A 242 11.29 5.61 -20.26
CA LYS A 242 12.08 6.78 -20.66
C LYS A 242 13.35 6.38 -21.39
N GLN A 243 14.14 5.48 -20.81
CA GLN A 243 15.40 5.00 -21.39
C GLN A 243 15.20 4.19 -22.68
N ARG A 244 14.10 3.43 -22.79
CA ARG A 244 13.88 2.52 -23.92
C ARG A 244 13.23 3.19 -25.13
N TYR A 245 12.30 4.11 -24.90
CA TYR A 245 11.45 4.69 -25.95
C TYR A 245 11.62 6.20 -26.12
N GLY A 246 12.18 6.91 -25.14
CA GLY A 246 12.37 8.35 -25.19
C GLY A 246 13.49 8.78 -26.14
N LYS A 247 13.18 9.74 -27.01
CA LYS A 247 14.18 10.51 -27.75
C LYS A 247 15.02 11.40 -26.82
N ASP A 248 16.29 11.64 -27.15
CA ASP A 248 17.15 12.62 -26.44
C ASP A 248 17.17 12.47 -24.91
N ASN A 249 17.33 11.22 -24.43
CA ASN A 249 17.26 10.80 -23.02
C ASN A 249 15.86 10.87 -22.38
N GLY A 250 14.82 11.31 -23.10
CA GLY A 250 13.42 11.20 -22.72
C GLY A 250 12.95 12.21 -21.68
N GLU A 251 13.52 13.42 -21.66
CA GLU A 251 13.10 14.51 -20.75
C GLU A 251 11.67 15.00 -20.99
N HIS A 252 11.08 14.71 -22.15
CA HIS A 252 9.68 14.96 -22.49
C HIS A 252 8.71 13.89 -21.95
N ILE A 253 9.20 12.94 -21.16
CA ILE A 253 8.37 11.89 -20.56
C ILE A 253 8.14 12.23 -19.09
N HIS A 254 6.87 12.39 -18.72
CA HIS A 254 6.43 12.90 -17.42
C HIS A 254 5.81 11.79 -16.57
N LEU A 255 6.04 11.85 -15.26
CA LEU A 255 5.52 10.91 -14.28
C LEU A 255 4.33 11.53 -13.52
N ILE A 256 3.25 10.76 -13.38
CA ILE A 256 2.22 11.02 -12.38
C ILE A 256 2.10 9.77 -11.50
N LYS A 257 2.47 9.87 -10.22
CA LYS A 257 2.35 8.75 -9.25
C LYS A 257 1.31 9.12 -8.20
N ALA A 258 0.11 8.58 -8.37
CA ALA A 258 -1.07 8.87 -7.56
C ALA A 258 -1.49 7.66 -6.71
N GLY A 259 -0.55 7.09 -5.95
CA GLY A 259 -0.83 6.03 -4.98
C GLY A 259 -1.29 6.59 -3.64
N VAL A 260 -2.31 5.97 -3.03
CA VAL A 260 -2.77 6.31 -1.67
C VAL A 260 -2.93 5.02 -0.86
N GLY A 261 -2.17 4.88 0.24
CA GLY A 261 -2.10 3.66 1.02
C GLY A 261 -3.43 3.17 1.60
N GLY A 262 -3.73 1.88 1.45
CA GLY A 262 -4.91 1.25 2.08
C GLY A 262 -6.26 1.70 1.51
N THR A 263 -6.33 2.27 0.31
CA THR A 263 -7.58 2.78 -0.26
C THR A 263 -8.05 1.97 -1.46
N PRO A 264 -9.36 1.67 -1.59
CA PRO A 264 -9.92 0.96 -2.74
C PRO A 264 -10.09 1.88 -3.96
N SER A 265 -10.49 1.28 -5.08
CA SER A 265 -10.83 1.97 -6.32
C SER A 265 -11.99 2.96 -6.16
N GLU A 266 -12.87 2.82 -5.16
CA GLU A 266 -13.91 3.82 -4.83
C GLU A 266 -13.29 5.19 -4.54
N LEU A 267 -12.27 5.26 -3.67
CA LEU A 267 -11.55 6.50 -3.43
C LEU A 267 -10.73 6.91 -4.64
N GLY A 268 -10.12 5.94 -5.33
CA GLY A 268 -9.38 6.15 -6.59
C GLY A 268 -10.21 6.89 -7.65
N MET A 269 -11.46 6.49 -7.82
CA MET A 269 -12.41 7.09 -8.75
C MET A 269 -12.75 8.54 -8.36
N ILE A 270 -13.01 8.81 -7.07
CA ILE A 270 -13.30 10.17 -6.58
C ILE A 270 -12.12 11.12 -6.77
N ARG A 271 -10.89 10.63 -6.57
CA ARG A 271 -9.67 11.46 -6.64
C ARG A 271 -9.00 11.50 -8.01
N TYR A 272 -9.50 10.76 -9.00
CA TYR A 272 -8.88 10.68 -10.33
C TYR A 272 -8.68 12.06 -10.97
N GLU A 273 -9.70 12.92 -10.92
CA GLU A 273 -9.64 14.29 -11.45
C GLU A 273 -8.53 15.12 -10.77
N ARG A 274 -8.41 15.04 -9.44
CA ARG A 274 -7.44 15.79 -8.65
C ARG A 274 -6.02 15.25 -8.81
N ASP A 275 -5.84 13.93 -8.69
CA ASP A 275 -4.51 13.33 -8.53
C ASP A 275 -3.88 12.93 -9.86
N VAL A 276 -4.69 12.51 -10.84
CA VAL A 276 -4.23 12.04 -12.15
C VAL A 276 -4.36 13.13 -13.20
N LEU A 277 -5.54 13.75 -13.32
CA LEU A 277 -5.75 14.82 -14.31
C LEU A 277 -5.29 16.19 -13.81
N LYS A 278 -4.95 16.32 -12.53
CA LYS A 278 -4.53 17.59 -11.89
C LYS A 278 -5.51 18.72 -12.19
N HIS A 279 -6.82 18.45 -12.08
CA HIS A 279 -7.92 19.36 -12.44
C HIS A 279 -7.87 19.82 -13.91
N GLY A 280 -7.62 18.87 -14.83
CA GLY A 280 -7.50 19.10 -16.26
C GLY A 280 -6.15 19.68 -16.73
N ALA A 281 -5.21 19.94 -15.82
CA ALA A 281 -3.87 20.42 -16.17
C ALA A 281 -2.95 19.31 -16.75
N ALA A 282 -3.30 18.04 -16.54
CA ALA A 282 -2.58 16.89 -17.06
C ALA A 282 -3.46 16.01 -17.96
N GLN A 283 -2.85 15.43 -18.99
CA GLN A 283 -3.47 14.48 -19.91
C GLN A 283 -2.56 13.27 -20.06
N PRO A 284 -2.73 12.21 -19.25
CA PRO A 284 -1.93 11.00 -19.34
C PRO A 284 -2.07 10.34 -20.70
N ASP A 285 -0.98 9.84 -21.29
CA ASP A 285 -1.00 9.00 -22.50
C ASP A 285 -1.08 7.51 -22.15
N ILE A 286 -0.61 7.15 -20.95
CA ILE A 286 -0.67 5.80 -20.40
C ILE A 286 -1.15 5.92 -18.95
N VAL A 287 -2.14 5.12 -18.57
CA VAL A 287 -2.64 5.00 -17.19
C VAL A 287 -2.49 3.56 -16.73
N ILE A 288 -1.75 3.34 -15.65
CA ILE A 288 -1.61 2.05 -14.98
C ILE A 288 -2.54 2.03 -13.77
N ILE A 289 -3.44 1.06 -13.71
CA ILE A 289 -4.44 0.91 -12.63
C ILE A 289 -4.11 -0.35 -11.81
N GLU A 290 -3.89 -0.17 -10.51
CA GLU A 290 -3.43 -1.22 -9.58
C GLU A 290 -4.23 -1.19 -8.26
N PHE A 291 -5.28 -2.01 -8.19
CA PHE A 291 -6.16 -2.12 -7.00
C PHE A 291 -6.46 -3.57 -6.60
N ALA A 292 -5.75 -4.53 -7.20
CA ALA A 292 -6.06 -5.96 -7.08
C ALA A 292 -5.93 -6.52 -5.66
N VAL A 293 -5.24 -5.82 -4.76
CA VAL A 293 -5.08 -6.21 -3.37
C VAL A 293 -5.75 -5.24 -2.39
N ASN A 294 -6.38 -4.16 -2.89
CA ASN A 294 -7.04 -3.14 -2.08
C ASN A 294 -8.56 -3.17 -2.17
N ASP A 295 -9.13 -3.65 -3.27
CA ASP A 295 -10.60 -3.65 -3.49
C ASP A 295 -11.34 -4.77 -2.71
N ALA A 296 -10.71 -5.36 -1.69
CA ALA A 296 -11.33 -6.41 -0.87
C ALA A 296 -12.60 -5.89 -0.18
N GLU A 297 -12.54 -4.63 0.28
CA GLU A 297 -13.57 -3.95 1.06
C GLU A 297 -14.35 -2.90 0.23
N ASP A 298 -14.15 -2.87 -1.10
CA ASP A 298 -14.96 -2.04 -2.02
C ASP A 298 -16.44 -2.44 -1.94
N GLU A 299 -17.30 -1.53 -1.46
CA GLU A 299 -18.75 -1.77 -1.29
C GLU A 299 -19.47 -1.96 -2.64
N THR A 300 -18.84 -1.54 -3.74
CA THR A 300 -19.38 -1.66 -5.10
C THR A 300 -19.03 -2.96 -5.81
N GLU A 301 -18.22 -3.84 -5.18
CA GLU A 301 -17.79 -5.12 -5.74
C GLU A 301 -17.16 -5.03 -7.16
N GLY A 302 -16.53 -3.90 -7.50
CA GLY A 302 -15.84 -3.68 -8.77
C GLY A 302 -16.52 -2.70 -9.74
N VAL A 303 -17.71 -2.15 -9.43
CA VAL A 303 -18.34 -1.11 -10.27
C VAL A 303 -17.48 0.16 -10.29
N CYS A 304 -16.90 0.58 -9.16
CA CYS A 304 -15.95 1.69 -9.12
C CYS A 304 -14.69 1.39 -9.93
N TYR A 305 -14.18 0.16 -9.88
CA TYR A 305 -13.02 -0.25 -10.67
C TYR A 305 -13.29 -0.15 -12.18
N GLU A 306 -14.41 -0.69 -12.67
CA GLU A 306 -14.77 -0.58 -14.09
C GLU A 306 -15.06 0.87 -14.49
N SER A 307 -15.71 1.64 -13.61
CA SER A 307 -15.96 3.06 -13.82
C SER A 307 -14.65 3.87 -13.95
N LEU A 308 -13.62 3.55 -13.14
CA LEU A 308 -12.29 4.15 -13.24
C LEU A 308 -11.61 3.81 -14.57
N VAL A 309 -11.67 2.54 -14.99
CA VAL A 309 -11.16 2.11 -16.29
C VAL A 309 -11.86 2.88 -17.43
N LEU A 310 -13.19 2.95 -17.41
CA LEU A 310 -13.97 3.66 -18.42
C LEU A 310 -13.67 5.16 -18.43
N ARG A 311 -13.60 5.81 -17.26
CA ARG A 311 -13.24 7.23 -17.15
C ARG A 311 -11.90 7.50 -17.83
N ALA A 312 -10.87 6.70 -17.53
CA ALA A 312 -9.57 6.83 -18.15
C ALA A 312 -9.63 6.61 -19.67
N LEU A 313 -10.32 5.56 -20.14
CA LEU A 313 -10.44 5.26 -21.57
C LEU A 313 -11.20 6.32 -22.37
N GLN A 314 -12.10 7.06 -21.71
CA GLN A 314 -12.93 8.11 -22.30
C GLN A 314 -12.26 9.50 -22.33
N GLU A 315 -11.05 9.65 -21.79
CA GLU A 315 -10.33 10.94 -21.89
C GLU A 315 -10.15 11.39 -23.34
N PRO A 316 -10.17 12.70 -23.63
CA PRO A 316 -10.13 13.23 -25.01
C PRO A 316 -8.92 12.76 -25.83
N ASN A 317 -7.77 12.58 -25.17
CA ASN A 317 -6.52 12.13 -25.80
C ASN A 317 -6.42 10.61 -25.94
N LYS A 318 -7.44 9.85 -25.52
CA LYS A 318 -7.56 8.39 -25.66
C LYS A 318 -6.31 7.65 -25.13
N PRO A 319 -6.02 7.71 -23.82
CA PRO A 319 -4.87 7.05 -23.25
C PRO A 319 -4.93 5.54 -23.41
N ALA A 320 -3.76 4.92 -23.43
CA ALA A 320 -3.62 3.50 -23.14
C ALA A 320 -3.91 3.25 -21.66
N VAL A 321 -4.67 2.19 -21.35
CA VAL A 321 -4.89 1.74 -19.97
C VAL A 321 -4.28 0.35 -19.80
N ILE A 322 -3.45 0.18 -18.79
CA ILE A 322 -2.83 -1.11 -18.42
C ILE A 322 -3.33 -1.50 -17.04
N LEU A 323 -3.85 -2.73 -16.89
CA LEU A 323 -4.25 -3.25 -15.59
C LEU A 323 -3.10 -4.07 -14.97
N LEU A 324 -2.75 -3.76 -13.73
CA LEU A 324 -1.69 -4.44 -12.99
C LEU A 324 -2.28 -5.16 -11.78
N PHE A 325 -2.02 -6.47 -11.66
CA PHE A 325 -2.50 -7.29 -10.56
C PHE A 325 -1.34 -7.70 -9.64
N SER A 326 -1.20 -6.97 -8.52
CA SER A 326 -0.29 -7.30 -7.41
C SER A 326 -0.74 -8.55 -6.64
N VAL A 327 0.07 -9.00 -5.68
CA VAL A 327 -0.19 -10.20 -4.87
C VAL A 327 0.35 -10.02 -3.44
N PHE A 328 -0.36 -10.55 -2.44
CA PHE A 328 0.07 -10.61 -1.05
C PHE A 328 0.86 -11.88 -0.72
N ILE A 329 1.50 -11.89 0.47
CA ILE A 329 2.38 -13.00 0.87
C ILE A 329 1.67 -14.35 0.96
N ASN A 330 0.35 -14.35 1.15
CA ASN A 330 -0.52 -15.52 1.19
C ASN A 330 -1.03 -15.94 -0.21
N ASP A 331 -0.43 -15.42 -1.29
CA ASP A 331 -0.76 -15.68 -2.69
C ASP A 331 -2.14 -15.14 -3.15
N TRP A 332 -2.75 -14.27 -2.33
CA TRP A 332 -4.08 -13.72 -2.56
C TRP A 332 -4.03 -12.42 -3.38
N ASN A 333 -5.03 -12.26 -4.28
CA ASN A 333 -5.42 -11.02 -4.94
C ASN A 333 -6.83 -11.16 -5.56
N LEU A 334 -7.30 -10.11 -6.23
CA LEU A 334 -8.62 -9.99 -6.85
C LEU A 334 -8.59 -10.07 -8.38
N GLN A 335 -7.54 -10.66 -8.95
CA GLN A 335 -7.40 -10.79 -10.41
C GLN A 335 -8.60 -11.48 -11.06
N ASP A 336 -9.18 -12.50 -10.44
CA ASP A 336 -10.33 -13.22 -11.01
C ASP A 336 -11.59 -12.35 -11.07
N ARG A 337 -11.75 -11.43 -10.10
CA ARG A 337 -12.85 -10.46 -10.07
C ARG A 337 -12.63 -9.31 -11.06
N LEU A 338 -11.41 -8.80 -11.18
CA LEU A 338 -11.12 -7.54 -11.89
C LEU A 338 -10.63 -7.74 -13.34
N SER A 339 -9.94 -8.84 -13.66
CA SER A 339 -9.48 -9.14 -15.03
C SER A 339 -10.60 -9.30 -16.08
N PRO A 340 -11.85 -9.69 -15.75
CA PRO A 340 -12.96 -9.63 -16.70
C PRO A 340 -13.15 -8.26 -17.35
N VAL A 341 -12.89 -7.16 -16.63
CA VAL A 341 -12.93 -5.79 -17.18
C VAL A 341 -11.90 -5.64 -18.29
N GLY A 342 -10.65 -6.04 -18.04
CA GLY A 342 -9.58 -5.98 -19.06
C GLY A 342 -9.84 -6.89 -20.26
N LYS A 343 -10.45 -8.07 -20.07
CA LYS A 343 -10.90 -8.93 -21.17
C LYS A 343 -12.01 -8.27 -21.99
N HIS A 344 -12.96 -7.61 -21.32
CA HIS A 344 -14.12 -7.00 -21.94
C HIS A 344 -13.75 -5.84 -22.89
N TYR A 345 -12.82 -4.98 -22.49
CA TYR A 345 -12.34 -3.84 -23.28
C TYR A 345 -11.05 -4.13 -24.08
N ASP A 346 -10.60 -5.39 -24.10
CA ASP A 346 -9.37 -5.83 -24.77
C ASP A 346 -8.13 -5.03 -24.32
N LEU A 347 -7.92 -4.90 -23.00
CA LEU A 347 -6.84 -4.11 -22.42
C LEU A 347 -5.55 -4.93 -22.22
N PRO A 348 -4.37 -4.30 -22.33
CA PRO A 348 -3.13 -4.87 -21.83
C PRO A 348 -3.21 -5.15 -20.32
N MET A 349 -2.79 -6.36 -19.90
CA MET A 349 -2.85 -6.79 -18.51
C MET A 349 -1.58 -7.50 -18.06
N VAL A 350 -1.12 -7.15 -16.85
CA VAL A 350 0.04 -7.75 -16.18
C VAL A 350 -0.40 -8.38 -14.87
N SER A 351 -0.08 -9.66 -14.68
CA SER A 351 -0.23 -10.36 -13.41
C SER A 351 1.12 -10.60 -12.74
N VAL A 352 1.38 -9.89 -11.65
CA VAL A 352 2.56 -10.18 -10.81
C VAL A 352 2.38 -11.52 -10.08
N LYS A 353 1.13 -11.87 -9.76
CA LYS A 353 0.75 -13.17 -9.19
C LYS A 353 1.19 -14.33 -10.08
N ASP A 354 0.89 -14.28 -11.37
CA ASP A 354 1.18 -15.37 -12.31
C ASP A 354 2.68 -15.54 -12.57
N ALA A 355 3.47 -14.47 -12.41
CA ALA A 355 4.93 -14.56 -12.43
C ALA A 355 5.52 -15.24 -11.18
N LEU A 356 4.95 -14.98 -9.99
CA LEU A 356 5.62 -15.25 -8.72
C LEU A 356 5.10 -16.46 -7.95
N VAL A 357 3.79 -16.71 -7.93
CA VAL A 357 3.21 -17.69 -6.99
C VAL A 357 3.77 -19.09 -7.22
N GLU A 358 3.95 -19.50 -8.48
CA GLU A 358 4.59 -20.77 -8.81
C GLU A 358 6.04 -20.83 -8.32
N GLN A 359 6.81 -19.73 -8.46
CA GLN A 359 8.21 -19.64 -8.02
C GLN A 359 8.35 -19.90 -6.52
N PHE A 360 7.42 -19.41 -5.71
CA PHE A 360 7.50 -19.56 -4.25
C PHE A 360 7.45 -21.00 -3.76
N GLY A 361 6.87 -21.90 -4.56
CA GLY A 361 6.83 -23.34 -4.30
C GLY A 361 8.05 -24.13 -4.81
N MET A 362 8.91 -23.52 -5.64
CA MET A 362 10.03 -24.21 -6.26
C MET A 362 11.23 -24.38 -5.33
N THR A 363 12.01 -25.43 -5.58
CA THR A 363 13.37 -25.62 -5.08
C THR A 363 14.41 -25.04 -6.04
N ARG A 364 15.66 -24.90 -5.58
CA ARG A 364 16.77 -24.46 -6.47
C ARG A 364 17.00 -25.40 -7.66
N GLN A 365 16.76 -26.69 -7.48
CA GLN A 365 16.90 -27.67 -8.56
C GLN A 365 15.80 -27.52 -9.62
N GLU A 366 14.63 -27.02 -9.21
CA GLU A 366 13.50 -26.71 -10.09
C GLU A 366 13.60 -25.32 -10.73
N GLY A 367 14.68 -24.57 -10.46
CA GLY A 367 14.92 -23.27 -11.06
C GLY A 367 14.34 -22.08 -10.27
N LEU A 368 14.17 -22.22 -8.95
CA LEU A 368 13.78 -21.13 -8.05
C LEU A 368 14.61 -19.85 -8.29
N VAL A 369 13.94 -18.77 -8.69
CA VAL A 369 14.54 -17.45 -8.93
C VAL A 369 14.48 -16.57 -7.70
N ILE A 370 13.34 -16.55 -7.01
CA ILE A 370 13.06 -15.65 -5.89
C ILE A 370 12.16 -16.31 -4.84
N THR A 371 12.45 -16.05 -3.56
CA THR A 371 11.62 -16.52 -2.43
C THR A 371 10.64 -15.45 -1.95
N LYS A 372 9.62 -15.85 -1.17
CA LYS A 372 8.73 -14.90 -0.48
C LYS A 372 9.50 -13.94 0.41
N GLN A 373 10.54 -14.42 1.12
CA GLN A 373 11.39 -13.59 1.98
C GLN A 373 12.16 -12.51 1.18
N GLN A 374 12.56 -12.80 -0.06
CA GLN A 374 13.23 -11.81 -0.91
C GLN A 374 12.24 -10.84 -1.57
N TYR A 375 11.04 -11.29 -1.93
CA TYR A 375 10.04 -10.45 -2.58
C TYR A 375 9.29 -9.54 -1.60
N PHE A 376 8.86 -10.07 -0.46
CA PHE A 376 8.00 -9.38 0.51
C PHE A 376 8.79 -8.77 1.66
N TYR A 377 8.59 -7.49 1.91
CA TYR A 377 9.12 -6.77 3.06
C TYR A 377 8.28 -7.02 4.32
N ASP A 378 6.96 -7.02 4.14
CA ASP A 378 5.98 -7.44 5.14
C ASP A 378 4.90 -8.30 4.45
N ILE A 379 3.81 -8.62 5.14
CA ILE A 379 2.78 -9.50 4.60
C ILE A 379 2.04 -8.91 3.37
N TYR A 380 2.22 -7.62 3.08
CA TYR A 380 1.54 -6.90 2.01
C TYR A 380 2.49 -6.40 0.92
N HIS A 381 3.63 -5.83 1.30
CA HIS A 381 4.39 -4.93 0.45
C HIS A 381 5.68 -5.56 -0.08
N PRO A 382 6.05 -5.29 -1.34
CA PRO A 382 7.30 -5.77 -1.90
C PRO A 382 8.53 -5.01 -1.35
N THR A 383 9.67 -5.69 -1.35
CA THR A 383 11.00 -5.09 -1.17
C THR A 383 11.43 -4.31 -2.42
N ASN A 384 12.60 -3.67 -2.40
CA ASN A 384 13.17 -3.03 -3.60
C ASN A 384 13.28 -3.97 -4.80
N ILE A 385 13.72 -5.22 -4.60
CA ILE A 385 13.78 -6.20 -5.69
C ILE A 385 12.39 -6.65 -6.14
N GLY A 386 11.41 -6.71 -5.22
CA GLY A 386 10.01 -6.93 -5.58
C GLY A 386 9.46 -5.80 -6.47
N HIS A 387 9.74 -4.54 -6.13
CA HIS A 387 9.40 -3.37 -6.96
C HIS A 387 10.10 -3.41 -8.33
N THR A 388 11.35 -3.85 -8.41
CA THR A 388 12.05 -4.07 -9.69
C THR A 388 11.36 -5.15 -10.52
N ILE A 389 10.96 -6.28 -9.93
CA ILE A 389 10.21 -7.33 -10.63
C ILE A 389 8.90 -6.79 -11.19
N MET A 390 8.14 -6.01 -10.40
CA MET A 390 6.90 -5.39 -10.87
C MET A 390 7.15 -4.45 -12.07
N ALA A 391 8.22 -3.65 -12.02
CA ALA A 391 8.62 -2.78 -13.12
C ALA A 391 9.05 -3.57 -14.37
N ASP A 392 9.75 -4.69 -14.20
CA ASP A 392 10.16 -5.57 -15.30
C ASP A 392 8.97 -6.29 -15.94
N CYS A 393 7.95 -6.68 -15.16
CA CYS A 393 6.70 -7.22 -15.69
C CYS A 393 5.98 -6.22 -16.61
N LEU A 394 5.88 -4.95 -16.18
CA LEU A 394 5.35 -3.87 -17.03
C LEU A 394 6.21 -3.66 -18.28
N GLY A 395 7.54 -3.62 -18.12
CA GLY A 395 8.48 -3.47 -19.23
C GLY A 395 8.36 -4.61 -20.26
N TYR A 396 8.15 -5.85 -19.80
CA TYR A 396 7.94 -7.00 -20.66
C TYR A 396 6.66 -6.88 -21.51
N LEU A 397 5.54 -6.48 -20.90
CA LEU A 397 4.30 -6.22 -21.62
C LEU A 397 4.49 -5.16 -22.72
N ILE A 398 5.08 -4.02 -22.36
CA ILE A 398 5.28 -2.89 -23.28
C ILE A 398 6.18 -3.30 -24.45
N ASP A 399 7.27 -4.03 -24.19
CA ASP A 399 8.16 -4.57 -25.23
C ASP A 399 7.46 -5.54 -26.18
N LYS A 400 6.56 -6.38 -25.66
CA LYS A 400 5.79 -7.30 -26.50
C LYS A 400 4.78 -6.56 -27.36
N VAL A 401 4.10 -5.56 -26.80
CA VAL A 401 3.21 -4.68 -27.54
C VAL A 401 3.97 -3.97 -28.67
N ASP A 402 5.12 -3.38 -28.38
CA ASP A 402 5.92 -2.68 -29.38
C ASP A 402 6.25 -3.57 -30.60
N ARG A 403 6.65 -4.82 -30.34
CA ARG A 403 7.05 -5.79 -31.38
C ARG A 403 5.88 -6.50 -32.07
N SER A 404 4.67 -6.41 -31.51
CA SER A 404 3.48 -7.07 -32.08
C SER A 404 2.97 -6.34 -33.33
N ILE A 405 2.14 -7.01 -34.13
CA ILE A 405 1.45 -6.39 -35.26
C ILE A 405 0.46 -5.36 -34.69
N HIS A 406 0.43 -4.16 -35.27
CA HIS A 406 -0.51 -3.11 -34.85
C HIS A 406 -1.95 -3.56 -35.09
N SER A 407 -2.82 -3.37 -34.11
CA SER A 407 -4.25 -3.63 -34.25
C SER A 407 -4.85 -2.77 -35.35
N GLU A 408 -5.77 -3.32 -36.16
CA GLU A 408 -6.38 -2.58 -37.27
C GLU A 408 -7.35 -1.48 -36.79
N MET A 409 -7.92 -1.65 -35.60
CA MET A 409 -8.90 -0.74 -35.00
C MET A 409 -8.52 -0.42 -33.55
N ASP A 410 -9.02 0.72 -33.07
CA ASP A 410 -8.99 1.08 -31.64
C ASP A 410 -9.98 0.19 -30.85
N ILE A 411 -9.91 0.24 -29.52
CA ILE A 411 -10.87 -0.42 -28.64
C ILE A 411 -12.30 0.07 -28.89
N ASP A 412 -13.27 -0.82 -28.73
CA ASP A 412 -14.69 -0.50 -28.79
C ASP A 412 -15.25 -0.27 -27.39
N LEU A 413 -15.63 0.98 -27.11
CA LEU A 413 -16.25 1.40 -25.86
C LEU A 413 -17.79 1.40 -25.93
N ASN A 414 -18.40 1.07 -27.08
CA ASN A 414 -19.87 1.01 -27.23
C ASN A 414 -20.43 -0.33 -26.73
N LYS A 415 -19.87 -0.85 -25.65
CA LYS A 415 -20.29 -2.08 -24.99
C LYS A 415 -20.99 -1.74 -23.69
N LEU A 416 -21.95 -2.56 -23.28
CA LEU A 416 -22.50 -2.47 -21.94
C LEU A 416 -21.41 -2.89 -20.93
N PRO A 417 -21.28 -2.20 -19.79
CA PRO A 417 -20.30 -2.57 -18.77
C PRO A 417 -20.52 -4.00 -18.28
N ILE A 418 -19.44 -4.68 -17.88
CA ILE A 418 -19.48 -6.08 -17.45
C ILE A 418 -19.80 -6.26 -15.97
N ILE A 419 -19.47 -5.26 -15.15
CA ILE A 419 -19.81 -5.14 -13.73
C ILE A 419 -20.77 -3.95 -13.54
N GLY A 420 -20.36 -2.74 -13.95
CA GLY A 420 -21.17 -1.53 -13.88
C GLY A 420 -20.36 -0.25 -14.16
N ASN A 421 -21.06 0.85 -14.43
CA ASN A 421 -20.44 2.14 -14.78
C ASN A 421 -21.07 3.34 -14.05
N ASP A 422 -21.71 3.10 -12.90
CA ASP A 422 -22.52 4.08 -12.17
C ASP A 422 -21.72 5.34 -11.77
N PHE A 423 -20.40 5.19 -11.59
CA PHE A 423 -19.53 6.22 -11.02
C PHE A 423 -18.59 6.88 -12.02
N VAL A 424 -18.71 6.61 -13.33
CA VAL A 424 -17.82 7.19 -14.37
C VAL A 424 -17.77 8.73 -14.30
N HIS A 425 -18.87 9.38 -13.91
CA HIS A 425 -18.96 10.85 -13.82
C HIS A 425 -18.96 11.37 -12.38
N ILE A 426 -18.43 10.60 -11.43
CA ILE A 426 -18.32 11.06 -10.04
C ILE A 426 -17.45 12.31 -9.94
N SER A 427 -17.85 13.22 -9.05
CA SER A 427 -17.11 14.44 -8.75
C SER A 427 -16.87 14.55 -7.24
N LEU A 428 -15.69 15.04 -6.85
CA LEU A 428 -15.39 15.37 -5.47
C LEU A 428 -16.10 16.66 -5.08
N LEU A 429 -16.96 16.60 -4.07
CA LEU A 429 -17.51 17.74 -3.35
C LEU A 429 -16.78 17.85 -2.01
N ASP A 430 -16.09 18.97 -1.78
CA ASP A 430 -15.44 19.27 -0.50
C ASP A 430 -15.71 20.75 -0.12
N ARG A 431 -15.06 21.27 0.93
CA ARG A 431 -15.33 22.64 1.41
C ARG A 431 -15.08 23.74 0.38
N ILE A 432 -14.29 23.49 -0.67
CA ILE A 432 -13.96 24.50 -1.69
C ILE A 432 -14.30 24.05 -3.13
N HIS A 433 -14.31 22.75 -3.40
CA HIS A 433 -14.53 22.20 -4.74
C HIS A 433 -15.98 21.78 -4.93
N ASN A 434 -16.51 22.10 -6.11
CA ASN A 434 -17.87 21.74 -6.54
C ASN A 434 -19.00 22.20 -5.60
N THR A 435 -18.76 23.15 -4.71
CA THR A 435 -19.77 23.66 -3.75
C THR A 435 -21.03 24.23 -4.40
N HIS A 436 -20.97 24.61 -5.68
CA HIS A 436 -22.11 25.11 -6.45
C HIS A 436 -23.19 24.06 -6.74
N ILE A 437 -22.89 22.76 -6.62
CA ILE A 437 -23.85 21.68 -6.87
C ILE A 437 -24.76 21.38 -5.65
N ALA A 438 -24.48 22.01 -4.51
CA ALA A 438 -25.15 21.70 -3.25
C ALA A 438 -25.42 22.93 -2.37
N GLN A 439 -26.41 22.82 -1.49
CA GLN A 439 -26.59 23.73 -0.35
C GLN A 439 -26.05 23.04 0.90
N ILE A 440 -25.07 23.66 1.55
CA ILE A 440 -24.36 23.10 2.69
C ILE A 440 -24.60 23.98 3.92
N TYR A 441 -25.04 23.36 5.02
CA TYR A 441 -25.14 23.99 6.33
C TYR A 441 -24.25 23.19 7.28
N GLU A 442 -23.14 23.78 7.71
CA GLU A 442 -22.09 23.03 8.42
C GLU A 442 -22.52 22.57 9.82
N GLY A 443 -23.50 23.24 10.44
CA GLY A 443 -23.91 22.93 11.81
C GLY A 443 -22.74 23.09 12.76
N SER A 444 -22.40 22.00 13.46
CA SER A 444 -21.22 21.89 14.32
C SER A 444 -19.94 21.52 13.57
N PHE A 445 -19.98 21.15 12.29
CA PHE A 445 -18.78 20.71 11.55
C PHE A 445 -17.97 21.90 10.98
N GLN A 446 -17.70 22.91 11.82
CA GLN A 446 -17.08 24.19 11.41
C GLN A 446 -15.54 24.17 11.51
N ALA A 447 -14.96 23.23 12.25
CA ALA A 447 -13.51 23.12 12.38
C ALA A 447 -12.88 22.49 11.12
N THR A 448 -11.55 22.53 11.05
CA THR A 448 -10.75 21.85 10.00
C THR A 448 -9.79 20.89 10.68
N ASP A 449 -9.85 19.61 10.31
CA ASP A 449 -8.87 18.62 10.73
C ASP A 449 -7.58 18.79 9.93
N THR A 450 -6.45 18.82 10.63
CA THR A 450 -5.11 18.93 10.05
C THR A 450 -4.27 17.66 10.23
N ASP A 451 -4.74 16.70 11.02
CA ASP A 451 -4.16 15.37 11.14
C ASP A 451 -4.78 14.48 10.05
N LEU A 452 -4.18 14.53 8.85
CA LEU A 452 -4.74 13.89 7.66
C LEU A 452 -3.83 12.80 7.12
N HIS A 453 -4.45 11.82 6.48
CA HIS A 453 -3.73 10.80 5.74
C HIS A 453 -2.88 11.50 4.69
N SER A 454 -1.56 11.32 4.74
CA SER A 454 -0.61 12.06 3.90
C SER A 454 0.28 11.11 3.13
N VAL A 455 0.49 11.35 1.84
CA VAL A 455 1.21 10.40 0.96
C VAL A 455 2.23 11.09 0.06
N GLY A 456 3.26 10.37 -0.37
CA GLY A 456 4.23 10.87 -1.35
C GLY A 456 3.70 10.77 -2.77
N LEU A 457 3.30 11.90 -3.37
CA LEU A 457 2.83 11.97 -4.75
C LEU A 457 3.99 12.21 -5.73
N ASP A 458 3.86 11.68 -6.94
CA ASP A 458 4.86 11.81 -8.00
C ASP A 458 6.24 11.34 -7.48
N ASP A 459 7.35 11.95 -7.87
CA ASP A 459 8.69 11.64 -7.36
C ASP A 459 9.09 12.50 -6.14
N GLN A 460 8.12 13.13 -5.46
CA GLN A 460 8.37 14.04 -4.36
C GLN A 460 8.62 13.32 -3.03
N THR A 461 9.52 13.87 -2.22
CA THR A 461 9.80 13.40 -0.86
C THR A 461 8.85 14.00 0.20
N ILE A 462 8.12 15.06 -0.16
CA ILE A 462 7.17 15.73 0.72
C ILE A 462 5.85 14.94 0.69
N ARG A 463 5.32 14.65 1.87
CA ARG A 463 3.99 14.02 1.99
C ARG A 463 2.90 15.08 1.83
N THR A 464 1.95 14.81 0.95
CA THR A 464 0.81 15.68 0.69
C THR A 464 -0.42 15.18 1.48
N PRO A 465 -1.02 16.02 2.34
CA PRO A 465 -2.24 15.65 3.06
C PRO A 465 -3.39 15.46 2.08
N GLN A 466 -4.12 14.36 2.24
CA GLN A 466 -5.26 14.00 1.42
C GLN A 466 -6.53 14.61 2.02
N PHE A 467 -7.36 15.22 1.16
CA PHE A 467 -8.62 15.88 1.54
C PHE A 467 -8.48 16.97 2.62
N PRO A 468 -7.65 18.01 2.40
CA PRO A 468 -7.44 19.09 3.35
C PRO A 468 -8.65 20.03 3.52
N ASN A 469 -9.59 20.00 2.57
CA ASN A 469 -10.77 20.87 2.56
C ASN A 469 -11.96 20.18 3.25
N ASN A 470 -11.73 19.71 4.47
CA ASN A 470 -12.68 18.89 5.23
C ASN A 470 -13.55 19.72 6.19
N TRP A 471 -14.56 19.07 6.74
CA TRP A 471 -15.38 19.58 7.84
C TRP A 471 -15.21 18.70 9.08
N MET A 472 -14.83 19.32 10.20
CA MET A 472 -14.61 18.62 11.46
C MET A 472 -15.58 19.13 12.53
N HIS A 473 -16.25 18.19 13.17
CA HIS A 473 -16.97 18.41 14.42
C HIS A 473 -16.01 18.23 15.61
N THR A 474 -16.10 19.12 16.58
CA THR A 474 -15.48 18.99 17.90
C THR A 474 -16.47 19.36 19.00
N LYS A 475 -16.16 18.98 20.23
CA LYS A 475 -16.91 19.42 21.43
C LYS A 475 -17.20 20.92 21.45
N GLU A 476 -16.23 21.75 21.07
CA GLU A 476 -16.32 23.22 21.14
C GLU A 476 -17.26 23.82 20.08
N THR A 477 -17.57 23.05 19.04
CA THR A 477 -18.36 23.52 17.89
C THR A 477 -19.88 23.31 18.04
N GLY A 478 -20.33 22.80 19.19
CA GLY A 478 -21.74 22.56 19.50
C GLY A 478 -22.25 21.24 18.90
N SER A 479 -23.56 21.06 18.78
CA SER A 479 -24.17 19.75 18.44
C SER A 479 -25.12 19.77 17.24
N ASN A 480 -25.18 20.89 16.51
CA ASN A 480 -26.06 20.98 15.34
C ASN A 480 -25.56 20.09 14.21
N SER A 481 -26.48 19.43 13.49
CA SER A 481 -26.17 18.55 12.38
C SER A 481 -25.56 19.28 11.18
N PHE A 482 -24.70 18.60 10.44
CA PHE A 482 -24.31 18.97 9.08
C PHE A 482 -25.45 18.61 8.13
N ILE A 483 -25.90 19.55 7.30
CA ILE A 483 -26.96 19.35 6.32
C ILE A 483 -26.43 19.61 4.92
N LEU A 484 -26.55 18.62 4.05
CA LEU A 484 -26.21 18.68 2.63
C LEU A 484 -27.48 18.45 1.81
N LYS A 485 -27.83 19.40 0.94
CA LYS A 485 -28.94 19.27 -0.01
C LYS A 485 -28.43 19.37 -1.43
N LEU A 486 -28.74 18.37 -2.26
CA LEU A 486 -28.30 18.31 -3.65
C LEU A 486 -29.22 17.43 -4.49
N HIS A 487 -29.15 17.63 -5.81
CA HIS A 487 -29.79 16.75 -6.80
C HIS A 487 -28.74 15.77 -7.31
N CYS A 488 -28.90 14.48 -6.99
CA CYS A 488 -27.99 13.43 -7.43
C CYS A 488 -28.64 12.04 -7.40
N LYS A 489 -28.01 11.06 -8.06
CA LYS A 489 -28.42 9.65 -8.02
C LYS A 489 -27.51 8.80 -7.12
N SER A 490 -26.26 9.19 -6.92
CA SER A 490 -25.32 8.44 -6.08
C SER A 490 -24.51 9.39 -5.21
N LEU A 491 -24.31 9.00 -3.95
CA LEU A 491 -23.52 9.76 -2.98
C LEU A 491 -22.62 8.81 -2.18
N LEU A 492 -21.33 9.12 -2.17
CA LEU A 492 -20.35 8.51 -1.29
C LEU A 492 -19.91 9.54 -0.25
N LEU A 493 -19.79 9.14 1.01
CA LEU A 493 -19.14 9.92 2.05
C LEU A 493 -17.68 9.48 2.15
N ILE A 494 -16.76 10.43 2.22
CA ILE A 494 -15.38 10.19 2.62
C ILE A 494 -15.22 10.73 4.04
N TYR A 495 -14.88 9.86 5.00
CA TYR A 495 -14.62 10.27 6.38
C TYR A 495 -13.23 9.81 6.82
N LYS A 496 -12.74 10.40 7.92
CA LYS A 496 -11.46 10.02 8.52
C LYS A 496 -11.65 8.83 9.47
N ASP A 497 -10.89 7.75 9.25
CA ASP A 497 -10.61 6.77 10.28
C ASP A 497 -9.34 7.17 11.05
N THR A 498 -9.21 6.77 12.32
CA THR A 498 -8.11 7.13 13.20
C THR A 498 -7.93 6.13 14.34
N GLY A 499 -6.72 6.09 14.91
CA GLY A 499 -6.46 5.37 16.17
C GLY A 499 -6.79 6.17 17.43
N SER A 500 -7.20 7.45 17.31
CA SER A 500 -7.42 8.34 18.44
C SER A 500 -8.80 8.16 19.08
N ASN A 501 -8.83 7.81 20.36
CA ASN A 501 -10.06 7.68 21.16
C ASN A 501 -10.82 9.00 21.40
N GLN A 502 -10.30 10.12 20.91
CA GLN A 502 -10.99 11.41 20.89
C GLN A 502 -12.10 11.44 19.85
N PHE A 503 -12.05 10.55 18.85
CA PHE A 503 -13.06 10.43 17.81
C PHE A 503 -14.21 9.51 18.24
N GLY A 504 -15.36 9.67 17.61
CA GLY A 504 -16.57 8.90 17.90
C GLY A 504 -17.50 8.85 16.70
N SER A 505 -18.46 7.94 16.75
CA SER A 505 -19.36 7.65 15.63
C SER A 505 -20.33 8.79 15.28
N ALA A 506 -20.74 8.83 14.02
CA ALA A 506 -21.77 9.74 13.50
C ALA A 506 -22.87 8.98 12.74
N ASP A 507 -24.11 9.45 12.87
CA ASP A 507 -25.29 8.94 12.20
C ASP A 507 -25.56 9.73 10.91
N ILE A 508 -25.86 9.01 9.84
CA ILE A 508 -26.15 9.55 8.50
C ILE A 508 -27.60 9.26 8.17
N LEU A 509 -28.37 10.31 7.91
CA LEU A 509 -29.76 10.23 7.51
C LEU A 509 -29.91 10.74 6.08
N VAL A 510 -30.76 10.07 5.30
CA VAL A 510 -31.18 10.51 3.96
C VAL A 510 -32.69 10.70 4.00
N ASP A 511 -33.15 11.91 3.68
CA ASP A 511 -34.57 12.30 3.67
C ASP A 511 -35.28 11.96 4.99
N GLY A 512 -34.58 12.20 6.11
CA GLY A 512 -35.06 11.96 7.48
C GLY A 512 -35.03 10.51 7.95
N LYS A 513 -34.45 9.59 7.18
CA LYS A 513 -34.30 8.17 7.56
C LYS A 513 -32.83 7.84 7.81
N LEU A 514 -32.53 7.22 8.95
CA LEU A 514 -31.20 6.69 9.25
C LEU A 514 -30.81 5.62 8.23
N VAL A 515 -29.71 5.83 7.53
CA VAL A 515 -29.16 4.87 6.56
C VAL A 515 -27.88 4.19 7.05
N LYS A 516 -27.03 4.91 7.80
CA LYS A 516 -25.76 4.37 8.32
C LYS A 516 -25.38 5.04 9.64
N THR A 517 -24.65 4.30 10.46
CA THR A 517 -23.85 4.84 11.57
C THR A 517 -22.40 4.49 11.28
N VAL A 518 -21.52 5.49 11.32
CA VAL A 518 -20.12 5.35 10.90
C VAL A 518 -19.21 5.47 12.11
N ASP A 519 -18.36 4.47 12.31
CA ASP A 519 -17.34 4.46 13.37
C ASP A 519 -15.95 4.80 12.78
N PRO A 520 -15.31 5.89 13.22
CA PRO A 520 -13.97 6.27 12.78
C PRO A 520 -12.83 5.48 13.43
N LEU A 521 -13.12 4.40 14.18
CA LEU A 521 -12.11 3.59 14.89
C LEU A 521 -12.00 2.15 14.35
N LEU A 522 -12.46 1.89 13.13
CA LEU A 522 -12.46 0.55 12.54
C LEU A 522 -11.05 0.14 12.09
N ILE A 523 -10.39 1.02 11.34
CA ILE A 523 -9.06 0.77 10.75
C ILE A 523 -7.93 1.14 11.72
N LYS A 524 -8.18 2.07 12.66
CA LYS A 524 -7.31 2.42 13.81
C LYS A 524 -6.00 3.12 13.43
N TRP A 525 -5.94 3.77 12.27
CA TRP A 525 -4.89 4.71 11.89
C TRP A 525 -5.46 5.79 10.97
N THR A 526 -4.77 6.93 10.84
CA THR A 526 -5.26 8.09 10.06
C THR A 526 -5.42 7.74 8.58
N HIS A 527 -6.64 7.44 8.16
CA HIS A 527 -6.98 6.86 6.86
C HIS A 527 -8.21 7.53 6.22
N CYS A 528 -8.26 7.56 4.89
CA CYS A 528 -9.40 8.09 4.14
C CYS A 528 -10.34 6.94 3.78
N HIS A 529 -11.53 6.93 4.37
CA HIS A 529 -12.48 5.84 4.24
C HIS A 529 -13.69 6.29 3.39
N PRO A 530 -13.84 5.80 2.14
CA PRO A 530 -15.05 6.02 1.34
C PRO A 530 -16.14 5.02 1.75
N ILE A 531 -17.38 5.48 1.82
CA ILE A 531 -18.56 4.61 1.97
C ILE A 531 -19.69 5.09 1.08
N ILE A 532 -20.52 4.16 0.61
CA ILE A 532 -21.74 4.46 -0.12
C ILE A 532 -22.81 4.91 0.88
N VAL A 533 -23.38 6.10 0.66
CA VAL A 533 -24.57 6.57 1.37
C VAL A 533 -25.83 6.07 0.65
N PHE A 534 -25.87 6.21 -0.67
CA PHE A 534 -26.86 5.60 -1.56
C PHE A 534 -26.34 5.51 -3.00
N ASN A 535 -26.92 4.60 -3.78
CA ASN A 535 -26.70 4.46 -5.22
C ASN A 535 -28.04 4.10 -5.90
N GLU A 536 -28.66 5.08 -6.54
CA GLU A 536 -29.97 5.00 -7.18
C GLU A 536 -29.85 5.02 -8.72
N GLN A 537 -30.92 4.61 -9.41
CA GLN A 537 -30.95 4.58 -10.88
C GLN A 537 -31.24 5.95 -11.50
N GLU A 538 -32.02 6.79 -10.80
CA GLU A 538 -32.43 8.12 -11.25
C GLU A 538 -32.00 9.16 -10.23
N ALA A 539 -31.72 10.38 -10.71
CA ALA A 539 -31.34 11.48 -9.84
C ALA A 539 -32.56 12.12 -9.19
N ASN A 540 -32.46 12.37 -7.88
CA ASN A 540 -33.51 12.98 -7.08
C ASN A 540 -32.94 14.09 -6.17
N ASP A 541 -33.83 14.94 -5.67
CA ASP A 541 -33.46 15.90 -4.62
C ASP A 541 -33.40 15.18 -3.27
N HIS A 542 -32.22 15.16 -2.66
CA HIS A 542 -31.99 14.56 -1.35
C HIS A 542 -31.58 15.58 -0.31
N THR A 543 -32.00 15.35 0.94
CA THR A 543 -31.44 16.01 2.13
C THR A 543 -30.68 14.99 2.96
N ILE A 544 -29.36 15.18 3.05
CA ILE A 544 -28.47 14.37 3.87
C ILE A 544 -28.19 15.13 5.16
N GLU A 545 -28.41 14.45 6.28
CA GLU A 545 -28.13 14.96 7.61
C GLU A 545 -27.08 14.08 8.29
N ILE A 546 -26.02 14.68 8.80
CA ILE A 546 -24.97 13.99 9.57
C ILE A 546 -24.88 14.64 10.95
N HIS A 547 -25.03 13.84 12.01
CA HIS A 547 -24.87 14.28 13.38
C HIS A 547 -24.13 13.23 14.21
N MET A 548 -23.51 13.66 15.31
CA MET A 548 -22.83 12.73 16.22
C MET A 548 -23.83 11.75 16.83
N SER A 549 -23.47 10.46 16.85
CA SER A 549 -24.32 9.43 17.46
C SER A 549 -24.52 9.68 18.96
N ALA A 550 -25.62 9.17 19.51
CA ALA A 550 -25.94 9.34 20.93
C ALA A 550 -24.80 8.87 21.86
N GLY A 551 -24.35 9.75 22.75
CA GLY A 551 -23.22 9.51 23.66
C GLY A 551 -21.84 9.88 23.09
N HIS A 552 -21.75 10.27 21.82
CA HIS A 552 -20.53 10.71 21.15
C HIS A 552 -20.53 12.21 20.81
N GLU A 553 -21.46 13.00 21.35
CA GLU A 553 -21.63 14.43 21.03
C GLU A 553 -20.44 15.30 21.44
N GLU A 554 -19.57 14.79 22.32
CA GLU A 554 -18.36 15.47 22.80
C GLU A 554 -17.07 14.93 22.12
N LYS A 555 -17.23 14.02 21.14
CA LYS A 555 -16.13 13.42 20.38
C LYS A 555 -15.86 14.20 19.10
N CYS A 556 -14.75 13.91 18.44
CA CYS A 556 -14.44 14.44 17.11
C CYS A 556 -15.00 13.54 16.00
N PHE A 557 -15.37 14.13 14.87
CA PHE A 557 -15.62 13.42 13.61
C PHE A 557 -15.28 14.31 12.42
N THR A 558 -14.66 13.74 11.39
CA THR A 558 -14.21 14.51 10.22
C THR A 558 -14.85 13.96 8.94
N ILE A 559 -15.63 14.81 8.28
CA ILE A 559 -16.12 14.62 6.91
C ILE A 559 -15.03 15.15 5.98
N LEU A 560 -14.32 14.27 5.29
CA LEU A 560 -13.25 14.63 4.36
C LEU A 560 -13.79 15.17 3.02
N GLY A 561 -14.99 14.74 2.63
CA GLY A 561 -15.66 15.16 1.40
C GLY A 561 -16.72 14.16 0.97
N PHE A 562 -17.25 14.36 -0.23
CA PHE A 562 -18.24 13.49 -0.84
C PHE A 562 -17.87 13.17 -2.28
N GLY A 563 -18.18 11.95 -2.72
CA GLY A 563 -18.24 11.62 -4.14
C GLY A 563 -19.68 11.73 -4.63
N VAL A 564 -19.94 12.58 -5.63
CA VAL A 564 -21.30 12.87 -6.11
C VAL A 564 -21.44 12.49 -7.58
N VAL A 565 -22.48 11.71 -7.91
CA VAL A 565 -22.91 11.48 -9.30
C VAL A 565 -24.29 12.12 -9.49
N GLN A 566 -24.36 13.19 -10.29
CA GLN A 566 -25.59 13.93 -10.55
C GLN A 566 -26.53 13.22 -11.51
#